data_AF-A0A354IU77-F1
#
_entry.id   AF-A0A354IU77-F1
#
_cell.length_a   1.000
_cell.length_b   1.000
_cell.length_c   1.000
_cell.angle_alpha   90.00
_cell.angle_beta   90.00
_cell.angle_gamma   90.00
#
_symmetry.space_group_name_H-M   'P 1'
#
loop_
_entity.id
_entity.type
_entity.pdbx_description
1 polymer ?
#
loop_
_entity_poly.entity_id
_entity_poly.type
_entity_poly.pdbx_seq_one_letter_code
_entity_poly.pdbx_strand_id
1 'polypeptide(L)' 'HDDRVVPAHSFKFAAAAQAAQAGCNPMIIRIDTKAGHGAGKPTAKQIEEVADRWGFLTKALKM' A
#
# COMPACT_ATOMS: atom_id res chain seq x y z
N HIS A 1 -6.87 -10.07 5.14
CA HIS A 1 -7.58 -11.32 4.80
C HIS A 1 -8.06 -11.27 3.36
N ASP A 2 -7.23 -10.82 2.41
CA ASP A 2 -7.58 -10.97 1.00
C ASP A 2 -7.31 -12.42 0.60
N ASP A 3 -8.37 -13.16 0.33
CA ASP A 3 -8.37 -14.55 -0.12
C ASP A 3 -8.67 -14.67 -1.63
N ARG A 4 -9.04 -13.57 -2.30
CA ARG A 4 -9.23 -13.50 -3.75
C ARG A 4 -7.89 -13.30 -4.47
N VAL A 5 -7.07 -12.39 -3.95
CA VAL A 5 -5.71 -12.14 -4.42
C VAL A 5 -4.80 -12.17 -3.21
N VAL A 6 -4.07 -13.27 -3.04
CA VAL A 6 -3.32 -13.50 -1.81
C VAL A 6 -2.24 -12.41 -1.58
N PRO A 7 -2.05 -11.91 -0.34
CA PRO A 7 -1.12 -10.83 -0.05
C PRO A 7 0.33 -11.11 -0.44
N ALA A 8 0.69 -12.39 -0.54
CA ALA A 8 2.03 -12.84 -0.95
C ALA A 8 2.47 -12.27 -2.30
N HIS A 9 1.56 -11.90 -3.21
CA HIS A 9 1.91 -11.21 -4.44
C HIS A 9 2.56 -9.85 -4.16
N SER A 10 1.87 -9.00 -3.40
CA SER A 10 2.38 -7.68 -3.01
C SER A 10 3.62 -7.79 -2.14
N PHE A 11 3.68 -8.77 -1.22
CA PHE A 11 4.84 -8.96 -0.34
C PHE A 11 6.11 -9.28 -1.12
N LYS A 12 6.04 -10.27 -2.02
CA LYS A 12 7.20 -10.66 -2.84
C LYS A 12 7.63 -9.53 -3.76
N PHE A 13 6.68 -8.83 -4.38
CA PHE A 13 6.99 -7.70 -5.25
C PHE A 13 7.66 -6.55 -4.49
N ALA A 14 7.11 -6.15 -3.34
CA ALA A 14 7.68 -5.08 -2.52
C ALA A 14 9.10 -5.43 -2.05
N ALA A 15 9.33 -6.66 -1.57
CA ALA A 15 10.64 -7.13 -1.16
C ALA A 15 11.65 -7.11 -2.33
N ALA A 16 11.26 -7.64 -3.49
CA ALA A 16 12.12 -7.63 -4.68
C ALA A 16 12.41 -6.21 -5.18
N ALA A 17 11.41 -5.33 -5.20
CA ALA A 17 11.57 -3.94 -5.60
C ALA A 17 12.46 -3.15 -4.65
N GLN A 18 12.33 -3.36 -3.33
CA GLN A 18 13.22 -2.78 -2.33
C GLN A 18 14.66 -3.27 -2.49
N ALA A 19 14.87 -4.57 -2.75
CA ALA A 19 16.20 -5.13 -2.94
C ALA A 19 16.87 -4.66 -4.25
N ALA A 20 16.09 -4.44 -5.31
CA ALA A 20 16.59 -4.02 -6.62
C ALA A 20 16.70 -2.49 -6.78
N GLN A 21 16.10 -1.70 -5.89
CA GLN A 21 16.12 -0.24 -5.97
C GLN A 21 17.55 0.30 -5.78
N ALA A 22 18.02 1.11 -6.74
CA ALA A 22 19.31 1.79 -6.70
C ALA A 22 19.21 3.29 -6.33
N GLY A 23 18.00 3.86 -6.37
CA GLY A 23 17.73 5.26 -6.03
C GLY A 23 17.32 5.47 -4.57
N CYS A 24 17.26 6.74 -4.15
CA CYS A 24 16.93 7.13 -2.77
C CYS A 24 15.41 7.25 -2.49
N ASN A 25 14.57 7.05 -3.50
CA ASN A 25 13.13 7.16 -3.33
C ASN A 25 12.58 5.96 -2.56
N PRO A 26 11.69 6.17 -1.58
CA PRO A 26 11.19 5.10 -0.74
C PRO A 26 10.32 4.13 -1.53
N MET A 27 10.55 2.83 -1.31
CA MET A 27 9.71 1.73 -1.80
C MET A 27 8.91 1.17 -0.62
N ILE A 28 7.61 1.47 -0.56
CA ILE A 28 6.76 1.19 0.60
C ILE A 28 5.60 0.29 0.19
N ILE A 29 5.23 -0.63 1.08
CA ILE A 29 4.00 -1.41 1.02
C ILE A 29 3.15 -1.12 2.27
N ARG A 30 1.88 -0.79 2.07
CA ARG A 30 0.89 -0.57 3.16
C ARG A 30 0.01 -1.80 3.28
N ILE A 31 -0.02 -2.41 4.46
CA ILE A 31 -0.85 -3.60 4.74
C ILE A 31 -2.03 -3.21 5.61
N ASP A 32 -3.23 -3.33 5.06
CA ASP A 32 -4.46 -3.09 5.82
C ASP A 32 -4.86 -4.34 6.63
N THR A 33 -4.98 -4.19 7.94
CA THR A 33 -5.38 -5.28 8.84
C THR A 33 -6.90 -5.35 8.95
N LYS A 34 -7.47 -6.53 9.20
CA LYS A 34 -8.93 -6.73 9.28
C LYS A 34 -9.71 -6.22 8.04
N ALA A 35 -9.05 -6.19 6.87
CA ALA A 35 -9.64 -5.89 5.58
C ALA A 35 -9.43 -7.08 4.62
N GLY A 36 -10.40 -7.29 3.72
CA GLY A 36 -10.32 -8.26 2.62
C GLY A 36 -9.96 -7.57 1.29
N HIS A 37 -10.43 -8.12 0.17
CA HIS A 37 -10.13 -7.62 -1.17
C HIS A 37 -10.63 -6.19 -1.47
N GLY A 38 -11.59 -5.67 -0.70
CA GLY A 38 -12.05 -4.29 -0.79
C GLY A 38 -13.55 -4.11 -0.61
N ALA A 39 -14.35 -5.11 -0.99
CA ALA A 39 -15.79 -5.09 -0.76
C ALA A 39 -16.11 -5.01 0.74
N GLY A 40 -17.02 -4.11 1.12
CA GLY A 40 -17.43 -3.92 2.51
C GLY A 40 -16.39 -3.26 3.42
N LYS A 41 -15.34 -2.65 2.86
CA LYS A 41 -14.35 -1.90 3.67
C LYS A 41 -15.06 -0.75 4.43
N PRO A 42 -14.93 -0.65 5.76
CA PRO A 42 -15.53 0.44 6.54
C PRO A 42 -15.11 1.82 6.03
N THR A 43 -16.01 2.80 6.05
CA THR A 43 -15.74 4.17 5.57
C THR A 43 -14.52 4.78 6.24
N ALA A 44 -14.31 4.55 7.54
CA ALA A 44 -13.12 5.02 8.26
C ALA A 44 -11.81 4.51 7.63
N LYS A 45 -11.74 3.22 7.29
CA LYS A 45 -10.57 2.62 6.61
C LYS A 45 -10.39 3.13 5.19
N GLN A 46 -11.48 3.48 4.50
CA GLN A 46 -11.40 4.12 3.19
C GLN A 46 -10.82 5.53 3.30
N ILE A 47 -11.24 6.31 4.31
CA ILE A 47 -10.71 7.65 4.57
C ILE A 47 -9.21 7.58 4.88
N GLU A 48 -8.79 6.67 5.77
CA GLU A 48 -7.37 6.44 6.09
C GLU A 48 -6.55 6.06 4.85
N GLU A 49 -7.07 5.16 4.00
CA GLU A 49 -6.40 4.76 2.76
C GLU A 49 -6.22 5.91 1.78
N VAL A 50 -7.25 6.73 1.61
CA VAL A 50 -7.20 7.90 0.73
C VAL A 50 -6.24 8.94 1.30
N ALA A 51 -6.27 9.20 2.61
CA ALA A 51 -5.37 10.12 3.29
C ALA A 51 -3.90 9.68 3.14
N ASP A 52 -3.58 8.41 3.36
CA ASP A 52 -2.23 7.86 3.20
C ASP A 52 -1.73 8.02 1.75
N ARG A 53 -2.59 7.72 0.78
CA ARG A 53 -2.26 7.84 -0.65
C ARG A 53 -1.97 9.28 -1.06
N TRP A 54 -2.82 10.22 -0.68
CA TRP A 54 -2.62 11.63 -0.99
C TRP A 54 -1.45 12.22 -0.21
N GLY A 55 -1.28 11.88 1.06
CA GLY A 55 -0.14 12.31 1.85
C GLY A 55 1.19 11.83 1.25
N PHE A 56 1.26 10.58 0.81
CA PHE A 56 2.42 10.07 0.07
C PHE A 56 2.64 10.83 -1.23
N LEU A 57 1.58 11.03 -2.03
CA LEU A 57 1.68 11.70 -3.33
C LEU A 57 2.18 13.14 -3.19
N THR A 58 1.58 13.93 -2.29
CA THR A 58 1.99 15.31 -1.99
C THR A 58 3.45 15.35 -1.57
N LYS A 59 3.87 14.45 -0.68
CA LYS A 59 5.26 14.37 -0.22
C LYS A 59 6.23 13.97 -1.35
N ALA A 60 5.86 13.02 -2.19
CA ALA A 60 6.68 12.51 -3.29
C ALA A 60 6.83 13.52 -4.42
N LEU A 61 5.76 14.27 -4.73
CA LEU A 61 5.73 15.27 -5.80
C LEU A 61 6.14 16.68 -5.34
N LYS A 62 6.38 16.88 -4.03
CA LYS A 62 6.74 18.18 -3.44
C LYS A 62 5.69 19.27 -3.73
N MET A 63 4.42 18.89 -3.64
CA MET A 63 3.27 19.79 -3.77
C MET A 63 2.89 20.44 -2.44
#